data_AF-A0AAJ1ZDL5-F1
#
_entry.id   AF-A0AAJ1ZDL5-F1
#
_cell.length_a   1.000
_cell.length_b   1.000
_cell.length_c   1.000
_cell.angle_alpha   90.00
_cell.angle_beta   90.00
_cell.angle_gamma   90.00
#
_symmetry.space_group_name_H-M   'P 1'
#
loop_
_entity.id
_entity.type
_entity.pdbx_description
1 polymer ?
#
loop_
_entity_poly.entity_id
_entity_poly.type
_entity_poly.pdbx_seq_one_letter_code
_entity_poly.pdbx_strand_id
1 'polypeptide(L)'
;MGFEQLAQLKEQLSKQSKSAPAKKPSRPPRPATDAQQRPVDPVVHAIGKLQRRFPVAFPKNPAPKVPLKVGVIDDLLQRASDIGLTDAEIRNAIKVWCRGARYWSSLVEGAARVDLDGNPTGNVSAADAGRARQLEARRSARASTTSGDSAQKS
;
A
#
# COMPACT_ATOMS: atom_id res chain seq x y z
N MET A 1 27.17 -9.78 48.51
CA MET A 1 25.73 -9.47 48.68
C MET A 1 25.26 -8.70 47.44
N GLY A 2 24.88 -9.39 46.35
CA GLY A 2 24.59 -8.68 45.08
C GLY A 2 23.83 -9.48 44.01
N PHE A 3 23.15 -10.58 44.36
CA PHE A 3 22.35 -11.36 43.40
C PHE A 3 20.90 -11.62 43.86
N GLU A 4 20.55 -11.26 45.10
CA GLU A 4 19.20 -11.46 45.63
C GLU A 4 18.19 -10.36 45.21
N GLN A 5 18.67 -9.21 44.72
CA GLN A 5 17.80 -8.11 44.27
C GLN A 5 17.10 -8.40 42.94
N LEU A 6 17.65 -9.28 42.09
CA LEU A 6 17.04 -9.64 40.80
C LEU A 6 15.82 -10.57 40.96
N ALA A 7 15.80 -11.41 42.00
CA ALA A 7 14.66 -12.28 42.28
C ALA A 7 13.45 -11.48 42.80
N GLN A 8 13.70 -10.50 43.68
CA GLN A 8 12.64 -9.65 44.24
C GLN A 8 12.01 -8.72 43.18
N LEU A 9 12.78 -8.25 42.19
CA LEU A 9 12.25 -7.37 41.14
C LEU A 9 11.30 -8.10 40.18
N LYS A 10 11.57 -9.39 39.87
CA LYS A 10 10.68 -10.20 39.02
C LYS A 10 9.40 -10.61 39.75
N GLU A 11 9.45 -10.75 41.07
CA GLU A 11 8.27 -11.03 41.89
C GLU A 11 7.32 -9.82 41.99
N GLN A 12 7.85 -8.59 41.98
CA GLN A 12 7.00 -7.38 41.98
C GLN A 12 6.22 -7.21 40.68
N LEU A 13 6.80 -7.55 39.52
CA LEU A 13 6.11 -7.39 38.23
C LEU A 13 4.97 -8.40 38.06
N SER A 14 5.09 -9.61 38.63
CA SER A 14 4.03 -10.63 38.58
C SER A 14 2.84 -10.29 39.49
N LYS A 15 3.09 -9.62 40.62
CA LYS A 15 2.04 -9.11 41.52
C LYS A 15 1.22 -7.95 40.94
N GLN A 16 1.71 -7.26 39.90
CA GLN A 16 0.94 -6.22 39.21
C GLN A 16 0.01 -6.77 38.10
N SER A 17 0.09 -8.06 37.78
CA SER A 17 -0.77 -8.70 36.79
C SER A 17 -1.71 -9.72 37.43
N LYS A 18 -2.52 -9.33 38.42
CA LYS A 18 -3.71 -10.09 38.82
C LYS A 18 -4.71 -9.24 39.64
N SER A 19 -5.55 -8.52 38.90
CA SER A 19 -6.86 -8.06 39.38
C SER A 19 -7.90 -8.43 38.32
N ALA A 20 -8.57 -9.57 38.50
CA ALA A 20 -9.89 -9.83 37.91
C ALA A 20 -10.98 -9.25 38.86
N PRO A 21 -12.28 -9.49 38.65
CA PRO A 21 -13.19 -9.05 37.58
C PRO A 21 -14.29 -8.10 38.15
N ALA A 22 -14.80 -7.14 37.39
CA ALA A 22 -15.94 -6.33 37.82
C ALA A 22 -16.92 -6.02 36.68
N LYS A 23 -18.20 -6.15 37.02
CA LYS A 23 -19.41 -6.11 36.20
C LYS A 23 -19.53 -4.83 35.35
N LYS A 24 -20.14 -5.02 34.18
CA LYS A 24 -20.64 -4.01 33.22
C LYS A 24 -21.29 -2.80 33.92
N PRO A 25 -21.15 -1.61 33.34
CA PRO A 25 -22.33 -0.91 32.88
C PRO A 25 -22.36 -0.94 31.35
N SER A 26 -23.56 -1.21 30.86
CA SER A 26 -23.98 -1.30 29.48
C SER A 26 -23.53 -0.07 28.68
N ARG A 27 -22.35 -0.13 28.07
CA ARG A 27 -22.13 0.61 26.83
C ARG A 27 -22.85 -0.19 25.76
N PRO A 28 -23.77 0.40 24.97
CA PRO A 28 -24.40 -0.35 23.87
C PRO A 28 -23.28 -0.98 23.05
N PRO A 29 -23.46 -2.20 22.53
CA PRO A 29 -22.49 -2.76 21.60
C PRO A 29 -22.30 -1.71 20.52
N ARG A 30 -21.11 -1.09 20.45
CA ARG A 30 -20.76 -0.44 19.19
C ARG A 30 -20.83 -1.58 18.19
N PRO A 31 -21.69 -1.51 17.16
CA PRO A 31 -21.73 -2.55 16.16
C PRO A 31 -20.31 -2.71 15.62
N ALA A 32 -19.67 -3.82 15.95
CA ALA A 32 -18.46 -4.28 15.28
C ALA A 32 -18.86 -4.86 13.92
N THR A 33 -19.54 -4.06 13.11
CA THR A 33 -20.01 -4.39 11.75
C THR A 33 -20.46 -3.10 11.11
N ASP A 34 -19.51 -2.22 10.85
CA ASP A 34 -19.26 -1.87 9.47
C ASP A 34 -17.81 -1.40 9.45
N ALA A 35 -16.91 -2.28 9.03
CA ALA A 35 -15.83 -1.82 8.17
C ALA A 35 -16.51 -1.32 6.90
N GLN A 36 -17.23 -0.20 7.03
CA GLN A 36 -17.89 0.50 5.96
C GLN A 36 -16.75 0.76 5.02
N GLN A 37 -16.81 0.00 3.93
CA GLN A 37 -15.92 0.07 2.81
C GLN A 37 -15.83 1.56 2.54
N ARG A 38 -14.75 2.20 3.03
CA ARG A 38 -14.42 3.59 2.70
C ARG A 38 -14.66 3.64 1.22
N PRO A 39 -15.63 4.44 0.72
CA PRO A 39 -16.16 4.29 -0.62
C PRO A 39 -14.97 4.09 -1.53
N VAL A 40 -14.78 2.82 -1.93
CA VAL A 40 -13.50 2.43 -2.50
C VAL A 40 -13.47 3.22 -3.77
N ASP A 41 -12.54 4.18 -3.85
CA ASP A 41 -12.51 5.13 -4.96
C ASP A 41 -12.80 4.35 -6.23
N PRO A 42 -13.72 4.81 -7.10
CA PRO A 42 -14.08 4.06 -8.30
C PRO A 42 -12.83 3.65 -9.10
N VAL A 43 -11.79 4.46 -8.98
CA VAL A 43 -10.41 4.22 -9.43
C VAL A 43 -9.76 2.96 -8.85
N VAL A 44 -9.83 2.72 -7.53
CA VAL A 44 -9.33 1.52 -6.87
C VAL A 44 -10.13 0.29 -7.30
N HIS A 45 -11.44 0.43 -7.48
CA HIS A 45 -12.27 -0.66 -8.03
C HIS A 45 -11.86 -0.99 -9.48
N ALA A 46 -11.61 0.02 -10.30
CA ALA A 46 -11.08 -0.14 -11.65
C ALA A 46 -9.71 -0.84 -11.65
N ILE A 47 -8.77 -0.43 -10.77
CA ILE A 47 -7.50 -1.14 -10.57
C ILE A 47 -7.73 -2.61 -10.21
N GLY A 48 -8.68 -2.90 -9.33
CA GLY A 48 -9.02 -4.28 -8.95
C GLY A 48 -9.56 -5.12 -10.12
N LYS A 49 -10.35 -4.53 -11.03
CA LYS A 49 -10.79 -5.17 -12.27
C LYS A 49 -9.61 -5.45 -13.20
N LEU A 50 -8.72 -4.46 -13.38
CA LEU A 50 -7.49 -4.61 -14.16
C LEU A 50 -6.60 -5.72 -13.62
N GLN A 51 -6.46 -5.84 -12.30
CA GLN A 51 -5.70 -6.93 -11.65
C GLN A 51 -6.28 -8.33 -11.92
N ARG A 52 -7.61 -8.45 -12.03
CA ARG A 52 -8.26 -9.73 -12.33
C ARG A 52 -8.10 -10.12 -13.80
N ARG A 53 -8.11 -9.14 -14.71
CA ARG A 53 -7.97 -9.36 -16.15
C ARG A 53 -6.52 -9.54 -16.57
N PHE A 54 -5.60 -8.79 -15.97
CA PHE A 54 -4.18 -8.76 -16.30
C PHE A 54 -3.33 -9.00 -15.03
N PRO A 55 -3.31 -10.23 -14.51
CA PRO A 55 -2.55 -10.54 -13.30
C PRO A 55 -1.04 -10.40 -13.48
N VAL A 56 -0.54 -10.49 -14.73
CA VAL A 56 0.89 -10.37 -15.04
C VAL A 56 1.35 -8.91 -15.03
N ALA A 57 0.57 -8.01 -15.65
CA ALA A 57 0.86 -6.57 -15.66
C ALA A 57 0.52 -5.90 -14.33
N PHE A 58 -0.57 -6.32 -13.68
CA PHE A 58 -1.04 -5.79 -12.40
C PHE A 58 -1.02 -6.88 -11.32
N PRO A 59 0.16 -7.27 -10.81
CA PRO A 59 0.24 -8.25 -9.74
C PRO A 59 -0.42 -7.76 -8.45
N LYS A 60 -1.05 -8.68 -7.72
CA LYS A 60 -1.60 -8.46 -6.38
C LYS A 60 -0.58 -8.93 -5.34
N ASN A 61 -0.58 -8.29 -4.16
CA ASN A 61 0.29 -8.62 -3.01
C ASN A 61 0.30 -10.15 -2.77
N PRO A 62 1.46 -10.81 -2.55
CA PRO A 62 2.77 -10.28 -2.13
C PRO A 62 3.78 -9.96 -3.25
N ALA A 63 3.43 -10.12 -4.53
CA ALA A 63 4.40 -9.89 -5.60
C ALA A 63 4.83 -8.41 -5.72
N PRO A 64 6.13 -8.14 -5.96
CA PRO A 64 6.59 -6.79 -6.25
C PRO A 64 5.86 -6.25 -7.48
N LYS A 65 5.51 -4.97 -7.49
CA LYS A 65 4.91 -4.37 -8.67
C LYS A 65 5.91 -4.47 -9.84
N VAL A 66 5.43 -4.45 -11.07
CA VAL A 66 6.29 -4.53 -12.25
C VAL A 66 6.27 -3.18 -12.98
N PRO A 67 7.41 -2.70 -13.50
CA PRO A 67 7.42 -1.54 -14.37
C PRO A 67 6.55 -1.81 -15.60
N LEU A 68 5.53 -0.98 -15.80
CA LEU A 68 4.62 -1.12 -16.92
C LEU A 68 5.22 -0.53 -18.20
N LYS A 69 4.78 -1.06 -19.35
CA LYS A 69 5.03 -0.50 -20.68
C LYS A 69 4.74 1.00 -20.75
N VAL A 70 5.59 1.76 -21.45
CA VAL A 70 5.26 3.15 -21.81
C VAL A 70 4.12 3.09 -22.84
N GLY A 71 3.00 3.76 -22.56
CA GLY A 71 1.80 3.66 -23.41
C GLY A 71 0.89 2.48 -23.06
N VAL A 72 1.05 1.85 -21.89
CA VAL A 72 0.10 0.82 -21.40
C VAL A 72 -1.33 1.34 -21.32
N ILE A 73 -1.53 2.66 -21.23
CA ILE A 73 -2.85 3.29 -21.26
C ILE A 73 -3.51 3.02 -22.61
N ASP A 74 -2.82 3.22 -23.74
CA ASP A 74 -3.38 2.99 -25.07
C ASP A 74 -3.77 1.53 -25.28
N ASP A 75 -2.91 0.59 -24.83
CA ASP A 75 -3.22 -0.85 -24.87
C ASP A 75 -4.46 -1.18 -24.00
N LEU A 76 -4.61 -0.51 -22.85
CA LEU A 76 -5.78 -0.67 -21.98
C LEU A 76 -7.04 -0.04 -22.59
N LEU A 77 -6.92 1.07 -23.30
CA LEU A 77 -8.02 1.72 -23.99
C LEU A 77 -8.57 0.82 -25.09
N GLN A 78 -7.71 0.12 -25.83
CA GLN A 78 -8.14 -0.89 -26.80
C GLN A 78 -8.91 -2.05 -26.16
N ARG A 79 -8.58 -2.41 -24.92
CA ARG A 79 -9.27 -3.47 -24.17
C ARG A 79 -10.34 -2.94 -23.21
N ALA A 80 -10.62 -1.65 -23.20
CA ALA A 80 -11.54 -1.00 -22.26
C ALA A 80 -12.95 -1.58 -22.35
N SER A 81 -13.41 -1.85 -23.59
CA SER A 81 -14.71 -2.45 -23.87
C SER A 81 -14.85 -3.88 -23.32
N ASP A 82 -13.78 -4.67 -23.29
CA ASP A 82 -13.79 -6.04 -22.73
C ASP A 82 -13.84 -6.03 -21.18
N ILE A 83 -13.20 -5.03 -20.58
CA ILE A 83 -13.10 -4.88 -19.12
C ILE A 83 -14.36 -4.21 -18.54
N GLY A 84 -15.12 -3.49 -19.38
CA GLY A 84 -16.28 -2.69 -18.97
C GLY A 84 -15.86 -1.50 -18.12
N LEU A 85 -14.81 -0.80 -18.53
CA LEU A 85 -14.33 0.45 -17.93
C LEU A 85 -14.29 1.56 -18.97
N THR A 86 -14.50 2.79 -18.54
CA THR A 86 -14.35 3.98 -19.40
C THR A 86 -12.89 4.42 -19.50
N ASP A 87 -12.56 5.12 -20.58
CA ASP A 87 -11.24 5.71 -20.81
C ASP A 87 -10.77 6.59 -19.64
N ALA A 88 -11.71 7.34 -19.05
CA ALA A 88 -11.45 8.22 -17.93
C ALA A 88 -11.09 7.43 -16.67
N GLU A 89 -11.81 6.34 -16.39
CA GLU A 89 -11.53 5.45 -15.28
C GLU A 89 -10.18 4.76 -15.44
N ILE A 90 -9.85 4.29 -16.65
CA ILE A 90 -8.54 3.68 -16.94
C ILE A 90 -7.42 4.69 -16.71
N ARG A 91 -7.52 5.90 -17.27
CA ARG A 91 -6.51 6.94 -17.06
C ARG A 91 -6.34 7.28 -15.58
N ASN A 92 -7.44 7.40 -14.83
CA ASN A 92 -7.38 7.67 -13.39
C ASN A 92 -6.78 6.49 -12.62
N ALA A 93 -7.14 5.25 -12.97
CA ALA A 93 -6.61 4.02 -12.38
C ALA A 93 -5.09 3.96 -12.54
N ILE A 94 -4.59 4.19 -13.75
CA ILE A 94 -3.16 4.19 -14.05
C ILE A 94 -2.44 5.34 -13.35
N LYS A 95 -3.01 6.55 -13.32
CA LYS A 95 -2.44 7.68 -12.57
C LYS A 95 -2.25 7.35 -11.10
N VAL A 96 -3.26 6.74 -10.45
CA VAL A 96 -3.18 6.34 -9.04
C VAL A 96 -2.19 5.18 -8.86
N TRP A 97 -2.19 4.20 -9.78
CA TRP A 97 -1.28 3.06 -9.75
C TRP A 97 0.19 3.50 -9.81
N CYS A 98 0.54 4.39 -10.75
CA CYS A 98 1.89 4.93 -10.96
C CYS A 98 2.35 5.90 -9.86
N ARG A 99 1.41 6.45 -9.05
CA ARG A 99 1.71 7.28 -7.87
C ARG A 99 1.94 6.45 -6.59
N GLY A 100 1.81 5.13 -6.66
CA GLY A 100 2.03 4.24 -5.52
C GLY A 100 3.52 4.09 -5.20
N ALA A 101 3.89 4.13 -3.91
CA ALA A 101 5.28 3.92 -3.48
C ALA A 101 5.87 2.62 -4.04
N ARG A 102 5.09 1.53 -3.97
CA ARG A 102 5.48 0.22 -4.52
C ARG A 102 5.78 0.24 -6.02
N TYR A 103 5.21 1.17 -6.79
CA TYR A 103 5.50 1.28 -8.22
C TYR A 103 6.86 1.94 -8.43
N TRP A 104 7.19 2.96 -7.64
CA TRP A 104 8.50 3.60 -7.69
C TRP A 104 9.63 2.66 -7.25
N SER A 105 9.40 1.85 -6.21
CA SER A 105 10.41 0.86 -5.77
C SER A 105 10.72 -0.20 -6.83
N SER A 106 9.78 -0.46 -7.74
CA SER A 106 9.95 -1.42 -8.84
C SER A 106 10.62 -0.84 -10.09
N LEU A 107 10.78 0.49 -10.17
CA LEU A 107 11.46 1.16 -11.27
C LEU A 107 12.98 1.10 -11.07
N VAL A 108 13.55 -0.08 -11.32
CA VAL A 108 15.00 -0.31 -11.30
C VAL A 108 15.55 -0.20 -12.73
N GLU A 109 16.72 0.42 -12.88
CA GLU A 109 17.42 0.52 -14.15
C GLU A 109 17.64 -0.86 -14.77
N GLY A 110 17.33 -1.00 -16.07
CA GLY A 110 17.47 -2.27 -16.78
C GLY A 110 16.32 -3.26 -16.56
N ALA A 111 15.39 -3.00 -15.63
CA ALA A 111 14.23 -3.86 -15.45
C ALA A 111 13.39 -3.92 -16.72
N ALA A 112 13.02 -5.14 -17.13
CA ALA A 112 12.15 -5.35 -18.28
C ALA A 112 10.76 -4.80 -17.95
N ARG A 113 10.28 -3.86 -18.78
CA ARG A 113 8.90 -3.39 -18.69
C ARG A 113 8.01 -4.52 -19.19
N VAL A 114 6.84 -4.70 -18.59
CA VAL A 114 5.85 -5.68 -19.07
C VAL A 114 4.67 -4.98 -19.72
N ASP A 115 4.17 -5.57 -20.80
CA ASP A 115 2.88 -5.20 -21.38
C ASP A 115 1.72 -5.86 -20.61
N LEU A 116 0.49 -5.72 -21.13
CA LEU A 116 -0.72 -6.28 -20.54
C LEU A 116 -0.77 -7.81 -20.56
N ASP A 117 -0.14 -8.42 -21.57
CA ASP A 117 -0.11 -9.87 -21.76
C ASP A 117 1.08 -10.51 -21.01
N GLY A 118 1.98 -9.69 -20.45
CA GLY A 118 3.15 -10.12 -19.70
C GLY A 118 4.43 -10.21 -20.53
N ASN A 119 4.42 -9.75 -21.77
CA ASN A 119 5.61 -9.75 -22.61
C ASN A 119 6.56 -8.62 -22.20
N PRO A 120 7.88 -8.88 -22.20
CA PRO A 120 8.87 -7.85 -21.98
C PRO A 120 8.89 -6.86 -23.14
N THR A 121 8.64 -5.59 -22.85
CA THR A 121 8.50 -4.49 -23.81
C THR A 121 9.48 -3.38 -23.50
N GLY A 122 10.74 -3.63 -23.82
CA GLY A 122 11.85 -2.72 -23.54
C GLY A 122 12.22 -2.67 -22.05
N ASN A 123 13.12 -1.75 -21.71
CA ASN A 123 13.70 -1.67 -20.37
C ASN A 123 13.46 -0.29 -19.75
N VAL A 124 13.48 -0.24 -18.41
CA VAL A 124 13.49 1.02 -17.67
C VAL A 124 14.84 1.70 -17.86
N SER A 125 14.80 2.94 -18.37
CA SER A 125 15.99 3.78 -18.55
C SER A 125 16.52 4.26 -17.18
N ALA A 126 17.83 4.49 -17.09
CA ALA A 126 18.49 5.07 -15.93
C ALA A 126 17.82 6.38 -15.46
N ALA A 127 17.35 7.20 -16.41
CA ALA A 127 16.65 8.45 -16.10
C ALA A 127 15.31 8.21 -15.36
N ASP A 128 14.57 7.18 -15.74
CA ASP A 128 13.28 6.84 -15.11
C ASP A 128 13.50 6.22 -13.73
N ALA A 129 14.49 5.35 -13.59
CA ALA A 129 14.89 4.78 -12.31
C ALA A 129 15.38 5.88 -11.33
N GLY A 130 16.20 6.81 -11.82
CA GLY A 130 16.66 7.97 -11.04
C GLY A 130 15.50 8.84 -10.57
N ARG A 131 14.55 9.15 -11.44
CA ARG A 131 13.34 9.92 -11.08
C ARG A 131 12.49 9.19 -10.05
N ALA A 132 12.31 7.88 -10.19
CA ALA A 132 11.55 7.07 -9.24
C ALA A 132 12.18 7.08 -7.84
N ARG A 133 13.50 6.89 -7.75
CA ARG A 133 14.25 6.99 -6.48
C ARG A 133 14.09 8.36 -5.83
N GLN A 134 14.15 9.44 -6.61
CA GLN A 134 13.94 10.79 -6.08
C GLN A 134 12.52 11.00 -5.54
N LEU A 135 11.50 10.50 -6.25
CA LEU A 135 10.10 10.59 -5.82
C LEU A 135 9.84 9.78 -4.54
N GLU A 136 10.42 8.59 -4.46
CA GLU A 136 10.36 7.74 -3.26
C GLU A 136 11.03 8.44 -2.07
N ALA A 137 12.24 8.96 -2.23
CA ALA A 137 12.96 9.69 -1.19
C ALA A 137 12.16 10.91 -0.68
N ARG A 138 11.59 11.72 -1.60
CA ARG A 138 10.74 12.88 -1.24
C ARG A 138 9.50 12.47 -0.46
N ARG A 139 8.89 11.34 -0.80
CA ARG A 139 7.71 10.81 -0.10
C ARG A 139 8.08 10.29 1.28
N SER A 140 9.17 9.55 1.39
CA SER A 140 9.67 9.04 2.69
C SER A 140 10.01 10.19 3.63
N ALA A 141 10.65 11.26 3.14
CA ALA A 141 10.92 12.46 3.91
C ALA A 141 9.63 13.15 4.40
N ARG A 142 8.62 13.27 3.53
CA ARG A 142 7.33 13.88 3.91
C ARG A 142 6.53 13.01 4.88
N ALA A 143 6.62 11.68 4.75
CA ALA A 143 5.99 10.74 5.67
C ALA A 143 6.62 10.81 7.08
N SER A 144 7.93 10.99 7.18
CA SER A 144 8.61 11.15 8.49
C SER A 144 8.25 12.47 9.20
N THR A 145 7.94 13.55 8.46
CA THR A 145 7.56 14.84 9.07
C THR A 145 6.13 14.83 9.62
N THR A 146 5.18 14.16 8.96
CA THR A 146 3.78 14.10 9.43
C THR A 146 3.60 13.25 10.69
N SER A 147 4.53 12.35 11.03
CA SER A 147 4.47 11.55 12.27
C SER A 147 5.03 12.26 13.50
N GLY A 148 5.62 13.45 13.37
CA GLY A 148 6.15 14.25 14.49
C GLY A 148 5.25 15.40 14.96
N ASP A 149 4.28 15.83 14.15
CA ASP A 149 3.43 17.00 14.42
C ASP A 149 2.03 16.56 14.92
N SER A 150 1.98 15.90 16.08
CA SER A 150 0.71 15.62 16.79
C SER A 150 0.87 15.67 18.31
N ALA A 151 2.01 16.13 18.83
CA ALA A 151 2.36 16.04 20.25
C ALA A 151 2.46 17.39 21.00
N GLN A 152 2.05 18.53 20.41
CA GLN A 152 2.04 19.82 21.13
C GLN A 152 0.76 20.62 20.90
N LYS A 153 -0.31 20.23 21.59
CA LYS A 153 -1.32 21.18 22.08
C LYS A 153 -2.05 20.59 23.29
N SER A 154 -1.56 20.89 24.48
CA SER A 154 -2.31 20.84 25.76
C SER A 154 -1.59 21.74 26.75
#